data_AF-A0A6J0B7D7-F1
#
_entry.id   AF-A0A6J0B7D7-F1
#
_cell.length_a   1.000
_cell.length_b   1.000
_cell.length_c   1.000
_cell.angle_alpha   90.00
_cell.angle_beta   90.00
_cell.angle_gamma   90.00
#
_symmetry.space_group_name_H-M   'P 1'
#
loop_
_entity.id
_entity.type
_entity.pdbx_description
1 polymer ?
#
loop_
_entity_poly.entity_id
_entity_poly.type
_entity_poly.pdbx_seq_one_letter_code
_entity_poly.pdbx_strand_id
1 'polypeptide(L)'
;MSVEGEFFLSVTGSIEYANFYDIDNVYCKYGYHFGPDWSIVRGIEEGLTQMSKKSTDARQVAVWNFPLDIAFKSINPQGWPQLIVSVYGLDCF
;
A
#
# COMPACT_ATOMS: atom_id res chain seq x y z
N MET A 1 17.75 -18.91 -11.74
CA MET A 1 17.62 -19.17 -13.18
C MET A 1 16.27 -18.63 -13.58
N SER A 2 16.23 -17.60 -14.42
CA SER A 2 14.98 -17.12 -15.04
C SER A 2 14.49 -18.19 -16.01
N VAL A 3 13.20 -18.53 -15.94
CA VAL A 3 12.58 -19.40 -16.94
C VAL A 3 12.36 -18.55 -18.21
N GLU A 4 12.56 -19.12 -19.40
CA GLU A 4 12.23 -18.43 -20.66
C GLU A 4 10.78 -17.94 -20.62
N GLY A 5 10.57 -16.63 -20.84
CA GLY A 5 9.25 -16.00 -20.86
C GLY A 5 8.82 -15.29 -19.56
N GLU A 6 9.63 -15.31 -18.50
CA GLU A 6 9.36 -14.52 -17.29
C GLU A 6 9.80 -13.05 -17.44
N PHE A 7 9.04 -12.13 -16.86
CA PHE A 7 9.41 -10.73 -16.68
C PHE A 7 9.24 -10.31 -15.22
N PHE A 8 9.87 -9.19 -14.86
CA PHE A 8 9.85 -8.62 -13.52
C PHE A 8 9.18 -7.24 -13.53
N LEU A 9 8.45 -6.92 -12.47
CA LEU A 9 7.85 -5.62 -12.22
C LEU A 9 8.31 -5.12 -10.87
N SER A 10 8.90 -3.93 -10.82
CA SER A 10 9.22 -3.24 -9.56
C SER A 10 8.26 -2.06 -9.36
N VAL A 11 7.64 -2.00 -8.19
CA VAL A 11 6.73 -0.93 -7.79
C VAL A 11 7.34 -0.23 -6.58
N THR A 12 7.54 1.07 -6.71
CA THR A 12 8.05 1.93 -5.63
C THR A 12 7.17 3.17 -5.50
N GLY A 13 6.97 3.64 -4.28
CA GLY A 13 6.11 4.80 -4.02
C GLY A 13 6.00 5.10 -2.53
N SER A 14 5.02 5.95 -2.17
CA SER A 14 4.71 6.21 -0.77
C SER A 14 3.23 6.55 -0.56
N ILE A 15 2.71 6.20 0.61
CA ILE A 15 1.41 6.65 1.11
C ILE A 15 1.69 7.89 1.97
N GLU A 16 1.53 9.07 1.39
CA GLU A 16 1.95 10.32 2.02
C GLU A 16 0.97 10.77 3.10
N TYR A 17 -0.28 11.04 2.73
CA TYR A 17 -1.30 11.56 3.63
C TYR A 17 -2.71 11.23 3.15
N ALA A 18 -3.68 11.39 4.05
CA ALA A 18 -5.10 11.41 3.72
C ALA A 18 -5.82 12.55 4.45
N ASN A 19 -6.94 12.98 3.86
CA ASN A 19 -7.83 13.97 4.44
C ASN A 19 -9.17 13.28 4.79
N PHE A 20 -9.56 13.35 6.07
CA PHE A 20 -10.83 12.86 6.57
C PHE A 20 -11.52 13.96 7.36
N TYR A 21 -12.82 14.12 7.14
CA TYR A 21 -13.63 15.14 7.82
C TYR A 21 -13.78 14.83 9.33
N ASP A 22 -14.30 13.64 9.65
CA ASP A 22 -14.77 13.31 11.01
C ASP A 22 -13.88 12.33 11.77
N ILE A 23 -12.66 12.04 11.27
CA ILE A 23 -11.76 11.07 11.90
C ILE A 23 -10.40 11.72 12.16
N ASP A 24 -10.01 11.72 13.44
CA ASP A 24 -8.78 12.36 13.89
C ASP A 24 -7.59 11.41 14.03
N ASN A 25 -7.83 10.12 14.25
CA ASN A 25 -6.76 9.14 14.44
C ASN A 25 -6.96 8.02 13.45
N VAL A 26 -6.00 7.83 12.55
CA VAL A 26 -6.09 6.83 11.48
C VAL A 26 -4.78 6.08 11.28
N TYR A 27 -4.89 4.79 11.00
CA TYR A 27 -3.81 4.01 10.40
C TYR A 27 -4.29 3.38 9.09
N CYS A 28 -3.34 3.07 8.22
CA CYS A 28 -3.59 2.47 6.92
C CYS A 28 -3.03 1.04 6.90
N LYS A 29 -3.86 0.08 6.52
CA LYS A 29 -3.42 -1.24 6.05
C LYS A 29 -3.33 -1.19 4.53
N TYR A 30 -2.20 -1.64 3.99
CA TYR A 30 -2.07 -1.85 2.55
C TYR A 30 -1.73 -3.30 2.25
N GLY A 31 -2.04 -3.72 1.03
CA GLY A 31 -1.63 -5.00 0.49
C GLY A 31 -1.77 -5.01 -1.03
N TYR A 32 -1.43 -6.13 -1.65
CA TYR A 32 -1.51 -6.27 -3.10
C TYR A 32 -2.41 -7.43 -3.48
N HIS A 33 -3.31 -7.19 -4.43
CA HIS A 33 -4.09 -8.24 -5.09
C HIS A 33 -3.54 -8.45 -6.50
N PHE A 34 -3.28 -9.69 -6.89
CA PHE A 34 -2.78 -10.05 -8.21
C PHE A 34 -3.29 -11.42 -8.65
N GLY A 35 -3.16 -11.70 -9.95
CA GLY A 35 -3.54 -12.98 -10.56
C GLY A 35 -2.60 -14.13 -10.19
N PRO A 36 -2.99 -15.39 -10.48
CA PRO A 36 -2.25 -16.59 -10.05
C PRO A 36 -0.85 -16.72 -10.68
N ASP A 37 -0.62 -16.09 -11.83
CA ASP A 37 0.68 -16.13 -12.53
C ASP A 37 1.67 -15.09 -11.98
N TRP A 38 1.28 -14.27 -11.01
CA TRP A 38 2.15 -13.31 -10.35
C TRP A 38 2.67 -13.89 -9.04
N SER A 39 3.93 -13.63 -8.75
CA SER A 39 4.54 -13.96 -7.46
C SER A 39 5.45 -12.85 -6.97
N ILE A 40 5.51 -12.67 -5.65
CA ILE A 40 6.35 -11.68 -5.01
C ILE A 40 7.78 -12.22 -4.92
N VAL A 41 8.73 -11.41 -5.37
CA VAL A 41 10.17 -11.71 -5.33
C VAL A 41 10.85 -10.99 -4.17
N ARG A 42 10.41 -9.77 -3.86
CA ARG A 42 10.91 -8.96 -2.75
C ARG A 42 9.83 -8.00 -2.25
N GLY A 43 9.97 -7.54 -1.02
CA GLY A 43 9.16 -6.46 -0.45
C GLY A 43 8.14 -6.95 0.56
N ILE A 44 7.23 -6.06 0.92
CA ILE A 44 6.18 -6.32 1.92
C ILE A 44 4.86 -6.55 1.19
N GLU A 45 4.30 -7.76 1.32
CA GLU A 45 3.03 -8.15 0.70
C GLU A 45 1.83 -7.45 1.36
N GLU A 46 1.81 -7.42 2.69
CA GLU A 46 0.83 -6.68 3.49
C GLU A 46 1.55 -5.93 4.60
N GLY A 47 1.15 -4.67 4.82
CA GLY A 47 1.75 -3.83 5.84
C GLY A 47 0.75 -2.91 6.51
N LEU A 48 1.14 -2.43 7.69
CA LEU A 48 0.40 -1.47 8.49
C LEU A 48 1.29 -0.23 8.68
N THR A 49 0.72 0.95 8.46
CA THR A 49 1.38 2.21 8.80
C THR A 49 1.34 2.45 10.31
N GLN A 50 2.09 3.44 10.77
CA GLN A 50 1.87 4.02 12.08
C GLN A 50 0.46 4.61 12.19
N MET A 51 -0.04 4.68 13.42
CA MET A 51 -1.19 5.53 13.75
C MET A 51 -0.78 6.99 13.57
N SER A 52 -1.56 7.73 12.79
CA SER A 52 -1.36 9.16 12.56
C SER A 52 -2.54 9.94 13.13
N LYS A 53 -2.24 11.09 13.74
CA LYS A 53 -3.25 12.04 14.20
C LYS A 53 -3.38 13.17 13.19
N LYS A 54 -4.61 13.57 12.89
CA LYS A 54 -4.95 14.70 12.03
C LYS A 54 -4.22 15.96 12.50
N SER A 55 -3.56 16.64 11.57
CA SER A 55 -2.84 17.87 11.86
C SER A 55 -3.79 18.96 12.34
N THR A 56 -3.31 19.84 13.21
CA THR A 56 -4.06 21.01 13.68
C THR A 56 -3.84 22.25 12.81
N ASP A 57 -3.03 22.13 11.75
CA ASP A 57 -2.80 23.21 10.79
C ASP A 57 -3.97 23.37 9.82
N ALA A 58 -3.94 24.38 8.96
CA ALA A 58 -5.01 24.64 7.99
C ALA A 58 -5.26 23.50 6.99
N ARG A 59 -4.35 22.51 6.89
CA ARG A 59 -4.51 21.36 5.99
C ARG A 59 -5.42 20.29 6.58
N GLN A 60 -5.43 20.13 7.90
CA GLN A 60 -6.24 19.12 8.61
C GLN A 60 -6.09 17.70 8.03
N VAL A 61 -4.84 17.24 7.84
CA VAL A 61 -4.53 15.94 7.21
C VAL A 61 -3.84 14.98 8.16
N ALA A 62 -4.07 13.68 7.98
CA ALA A 62 -3.29 12.63 8.62
C ALA A 62 -2.11 12.25 7.72
N VAL A 63 -0.89 12.40 8.23
CA VAL A 63 0.36 12.16 7.47
C VAL A 63 0.96 10.82 7.89
N TRP A 64 1.27 9.95 6.93
CA TRP A 64 2.00 8.72 7.16
C TRP A 64 3.40 8.72 6.56
N ASN A 65 3.59 9.30 5.35
CA ASN A 65 4.87 9.22 4.61
C ASN A 65 5.43 7.79 4.57
N PHE A 66 4.56 6.81 4.35
CA PHE A 66 4.90 5.40 4.48
C PHE A 66 5.44 4.85 3.15
N PRO A 67 6.64 4.26 3.11
CA PRO A 67 7.24 3.79 1.87
C PRO A 67 6.56 2.51 1.37
N LEU A 68 6.44 2.40 0.04
CA LEU A 68 6.05 1.18 -0.67
C LEU A 68 7.22 0.75 -1.55
N ASP A 69 7.68 -0.49 -1.38
CA ASP A 69 8.68 -1.12 -2.24
C ASP A 69 8.37 -2.62 -2.35
N ILE A 70 8.03 -3.05 -3.55
CA ILE A 70 7.72 -4.45 -3.86
C ILE A 70 8.20 -4.79 -5.28
N ALA A 71 8.61 -6.04 -5.47
CA ALA A 71 8.93 -6.58 -6.78
C ALA A 71 8.17 -7.88 -7.03
N PHE A 72 7.61 -8.00 -8.23
CA PHE A 72 6.90 -9.17 -8.70
C PHE A 72 7.65 -9.81 -9.87
N LYS A 73 7.37 -11.09 -10.10
CA LYS A 73 7.64 -11.77 -11.36
C LYS A 73 6.36 -12.38 -11.91
N SER A 74 6.26 -12.46 -13.23
CA SER A 74 5.18 -13.16 -13.92
C SER A 74 5.61 -13.62 -15.31
N ILE A 75 4.81 -14.50 -15.92
CA ILE A 75 4.95 -14.99 -17.30
C ILE A 75 3.99 -14.28 -18.27
N ASN A 76 3.00 -13.53 -17.78
CA ASN A 76 2.08 -12.74 -18.60
C ASN A 76 1.45 -11.59 -17.77
N PRO A 77 0.88 -10.54 -18.40
CA PRO A 77 0.36 -9.38 -17.67
C PRO A 77 -1.07 -9.55 -17.11
N GLN A 78 -1.75 -10.69 -17.31
CA GLN A 78 -3.12 -10.86 -16.82
C GLN A 78 -3.18 -10.89 -15.29
N GLY A 79 -4.21 -10.27 -14.71
CA GLY A 79 -4.31 -10.14 -13.25
C GLY A 79 -3.26 -9.19 -12.66
N TRP A 80 -2.91 -8.13 -13.39
CA TRP A 80 -1.93 -7.11 -13.01
C TRP A 80 -2.04 -6.69 -11.52
N PRO A 81 -0.91 -6.53 -10.80
CA PRO A 81 -0.95 -6.18 -9.38
C PRO A 81 -1.66 -4.87 -9.10
N GLN A 82 -2.58 -4.92 -8.13
CA GLN A 82 -3.37 -3.78 -7.66
C GLN A 82 -3.02 -3.51 -6.19
N LEU A 83 -2.71 -2.25 -5.88
CA LEU A 83 -2.55 -1.80 -4.49
C LEU A 83 -3.92 -1.64 -3.86
N ILE A 84 -4.15 -2.34 -2.76
CA ILE A 84 -5.34 -2.23 -1.92
C ILE A 84 -4.97 -1.43 -0.68
N VAL A 85 -5.79 -0.43 -0.36
CA VAL A 85 -5.57 0.48 0.77
C VAL A 85 -6.85 0.52 1.61
N SER A 86 -6.73 0.18 2.89
CA SER A 86 -7.82 0.19 3.86
C SER A 86 -7.42 1.09 5.03
N VAL A 87 -8.22 2.12 5.32
CA VAL A 87 -7.96 3.06 6.40
C VAL A 87 -8.91 2.80 7.55
N TYR A 88 -8.36 2.75 8.76
CA TYR A 88 -9.08 2.45 9.99
C TYR A 88 -8.92 3.61 10.97
N GLY A 89 -10.05 4.03 11.56
CA GLY A 89 -10.10 5.02 12.63
C GLY A 89 -10.21 4.37 14.01
N LEU A 90 -9.87 5.11 15.06
CA LEU A 90 -10.27 4.74 16.42
C LEU A 90 -11.77 4.98 16.61
N ASP A 91 -12.46 3.98 17.16
CA ASP A 91 -13.87 4.11 17.51
C ASP A 91 -14.03 5.02 18.74
N CYS A 92 -15.06 5.86 18.71
CA CYS A 92 -15.37 6.81 19.78
C CYS A 92 -16.58 6.26 20.55
N PHE A 93 -16.34 5.65 21.72
CA PHE A 93 -17.41 5.30 22.68
C PHE A 93 -17.53 6.36 23.77
#